data_AF-H3GLK8-F1
#
_entry.id   AF-H3GLK8-F1
#
_cell.length_a   1.000
_cell.length_b   1.000
_cell.length_c   1.000
_cell.angle_alpha   90.00
_cell.angle_beta   90.00
_cell.angle_gamma   90.00
#
_symmetry.space_group_name_H-M   'P 1'
#
loop_
_entity.id
_entity.type
_entity.pdbx_description
1 polymer ?
#
loop_
_entity_poly.entity_id
_entity_poly.type
_entity_poly.pdbx_seq_one_letter_code
_entity_poly.pdbx_strand_id
1 'polypeptide(L)'
;MAWGEDELLRLIQAWQECLEAKAKGGKAKKKKTTAVQFSKRVLERFEELSGGSSHHKLNAVMTRKDILQNSYVYIRSFRGDPDTNGGVEWFALPTSDQRALMKTAGGQHVQPMGEGVFLALDAFLGKELAATEESEAESESSQTTETDGSSSEGDKYEKVVRQKKKVATVKKAKKPRNASRSRREAQDNSALEEDSGEILSPKEEGRAKAKRRRVAAPKKTPSSDLNVNVILERQSQVLAEFLDKRAEERTREHERSQQERDADQKFWAVETAKDRALLRELFTEE
;
A
#
# COMPACT_ATOMS: atom_id res chain seq x y z
N MET A 1 15.84 -15.64 5.78
CA MET A 1 16.10 -16.72 4.81
C MET A 1 15.54 -16.27 3.47
N ALA A 2 16.29 -16.46 2.39
CA ALA A 2 15.81 -16.16 1.04
C ALA A 2 14.88 -17.30 0.57
N TRP A 3 13.77 -16.96 -0.07
CA TRP A 3 12.86 -17.93 -0.68
C TRP A 3 13.45 -18.41 -2.00
N GLY A 4 13.60 -19.72 -2.18
CA GLY A 4 14.05 -20.31 -3.45
C GLY A 4 12.92 -20.38 -4.48
N GLU A 5 13.24 -20.44 -5.77
CA GLU A 5 12.23 -20.54 -6.83
C GLU A 5 11.38 -21.82 -6.72
N ASP A 6 12.02 -22.97 -6.48
CA ASP A 6 11.32 -24.25 -6.25
C ASP A 6 10.34 -24.17 -5.07
N GLU A 7 10.72 -23.42 -4.04
CA GLU A 7 9.89 -23.23 -2.86
C GLU A 7 8.66 -22.35 -3.17
N LEU A 8 8.83 -21.33 -4.01
CA LEU A 8 7.71 -20.51 -4.49
C LEU A 8 6.76 -21.33 -5.35
N LEU A 9 7.28 -22.20 -6.23
CA LEU A 9 6.46 -23.08 -7.06
C LEU A 9 5.64 -24.05 -6.22
N ARG A 10 6.23 -24.65 -5.17
CA ARG A 10 5.49 -25.51 -4.21
C ARG A 10 4.43 -24.74 -3.45
N LEU A 11 4.71 -23.49 -3.05
CA LEU A 11 3.72 -22.64 -2.40
C LEU A 11 2.55 -22.34 -3.33
N ILE A 12 2.83 -22.02 -4.59
CA ILE A 12 1.82 -21.78 -5.61
C ILE A 12 0.96 -23.03 -5.84
N GLN A 13 1.60 -24.20 -5.96
CA GLN A 13 0.91 -25.47 -6.11
C GLN A 13 0.01 -25.76 -4.91
N ALA A 14 0.51 -25.62 -3.68
CA ALA A 14 -0.29 -25.81 -2.46
C ALA A 14 -1.50 -24.86 -2.41
N TRP A 15 -1.31 -23.61 -2.83
CA TRP A 15 -2.38 -22.63 -2.91
C TRP A 15 -3.43 -23.02 -3.95
N GLN A 16 -3.01 -23.40 -5.16
CA GLN A 16 -3.91 -23.86 -6.21
C GLN A 16 -4.75 -25.07 -5.76
N GLU A 17 -4.12 -26.09 -5.16
CA GLU A 17 -4.83 -27.28 -4.68
C GLU A 17 -5.86 -26.94 -3.60
N CYS A 18 -5.56 -25.97 -2.72
CA CYS A 18 -6.52 -25.47 -1.73
C CYS A 18 -7.71 -24.74 -2.36
N LEU A 19 -7.49 -23.98 -3.43
CA LEU A 19 -8.57 -23.32 -4.19
C LEU A 19 -9.44 -24.34 -4.92
N GLU A 20 -8.84 -25.34 -5.55
CA GLU A 20 -9.57 -26.41 -6.22
C GLU A 20 -10.40 -27.25 -5.23
N ALA A 21 -9.84 -27.56 -4.05
CA ALA A 21 -10.58 -28.25 -3.00
C ALA A 21 -11.80 -27.42 -2.53
N LYS A 22 -11.66 -26.09 -2.47
CA LYS A 22 -12.76 -25.17 -2.17
C LYS A 22 -13.83 -25.19 -3.28
N ALA A 23 -13.42 -25.24 -4.55
CA ALA A 23 -14.34 -25.30 -5.69
C ALA A 23 -15.09 -26.65 -5.79
N LYS A 24 -14.39 -27.77 -5.57
CA LYS A 24 -14.93 -29.15 -5.62
C LYS A 24 -15.87 -29.47 -4.45
N GLY A 25 -15.85 -28.70 -3.36
CA GLY A 25 -16.61 -28.95 -2.12
C GLY A 25 -18.15 -28.95 -2.22
N GLY A 26 -18.73 -28.73 -3.40
CA GLY A 26 -20.17 -28.84 -3.67
C GLY A 26 -21.02 -27.75 -2.99
N LYS A 27 -22.11 -27.32 -3.66
CA LYS A 27 -23.05 -26.30 -3.12
C LYS A 27 -23.69 -26.69 -1.78
N ALA A 28 -23.71 -27.98 -1.44
CA ALA A 28 -24.43 -28.53 -0.28
C ALA A 28 -23.75 -28.29 1.07
N LYS A 29 -22.45 -27.98 1.13
CA LYS A 29 -21.74 -27.63 2.38
C LYS A 29 -20.71 -26.53 2.14
N LYS A 30 -21.14 -25.36 1.65
CA LYS A 30 -20.41 -24.10 1.85
C LYS A 30 -20.42 -23.74 3.35
N LYS A 31 -19.80 -24.56 4.20
CA LYS A 31 -19.36 -24.07 5.52
C LYS A 31 -18.44 -22.91 5.20
N LYS A 32 -18.79 -21.72 5.71
CA LYS A 32 -17.96 -20.51 5.59
C LYS A 32 -16.59 -20.82 6.18
N THR A 33 -15.63 -21.26 5.36
CA THR A 33 -14.25 -21.45 5.79
C THR A 33 -13.70 -20.08 6.04
N THR A 34 -13.34 -19.81 7.30
CA THR A 34 -12.74 -18.52 7.66
C THR A 34 -11.41 -18.36 6.93
N ALA A 35 -10.99 -17.11 6.70
CA ALA A 35 -9.69 -16.83 6.07
C ALA A 35 -8.54 -17.54 6.81
N VAL A 36 -8.61 -17.59 8.14
CA VAL A 36 -7.64 -18.30 9.00
C VAL A 36 -7.60 -19.80 8.69
N GLN A 37 -8.75 -20.46 8.51
CA GLN A 37 -8.78 -21.89 8.16
C GLN A 37 -8.20 -22.15 6.78
N PHE A 38 -8.45 -21.26 5.82
CA PHE A 38 -7.86 -21.34 4.49
C PHE A 38 -6.33 -21.19 4.56
N SER A 39 -5.83 -20.17 5.27
CA SER A 39 -4.39 -19.96 5.47
C SER A 39 -3.69 -21.17 6.09
N LYS A 40 -4.33 -21.81 7.08
CA LYS A 40 -3.80 -23.04 7.71
C LYS A 40 -3.70 -24.20 6.72
N ARG A 41 -4.74 -24.43 5.91
CA ARG A 41 -4.72 -25.48 4.88
C ARG A 41 -3.63 -25.28 3.84
N VAL A 42 -3.42 -24.03 3.42
CA VAL A 42 -2.33 -23.70 2.48
C VAL A 42 -0.97 -24.02 3.10
N LEU A 43 -0.76 -23.69 4.38
CA LEU A 43 0.47 -24.05 5.09
C LEU A 43 0.65 -25.56 5.21
N GLU A 44 -0.37 -26.28 5.69
CA GLU A 44 -0.36 -27.74 5.84
C GLU A 44 0.02 -28.41 4.51
N ARG A 45 -0.62 -27.97 3.41
CA ARG A 45 -0.33 -28.52 2.09
C ARG A 45 1.07 -28.17 1.58
N PHE A 46 1.54 -26.96 1.88
CA PHE A 46 2.89 -26.53 1.55
C PHE A 46 3.96 -27.34 2.31
N GLU A 47 3.71 -27.64 3.59
CA GLU A 47 4.57 -28.50 4.40
C GLU A 47 4.61 -29.93 3.85
N GLU A 48 3.46 -30.49 3.47
CA GLU A 48 3.37 -31.79 2.81
C GLU A 48 4.19 -31.86 1.50
N LEU A 49 4.04 -30.86 0.62
CA LEU A 49 4.80 -30.78 -0.63
C LEU A 49 6.30 -30.53 -0.42
N SER A 50 6.67 -29.94 0.73
CA SER A 50 8.06 -29.72 1.12
C SER A 50 8.68 -30.93 1.84
N GLY A 51 7.99 -32.07 1.89
CA GLY A 51 8.47 -33.28 2.56
C GLY A 51 8.37 -33.22 4.08
N GLY A 52 7.46 -32.40 4.62
CA GLY A 52 7.19 -32.28 6.06
C GLY A 52 8.20 -31.43 6.84
N SER A 53 9.19 -30.84 6.17
CA SER A 53 10.23 -30.04 6.81
C SER A 53 10.31 -28.65 6.18
N SER A 54 9.32 -27.80 6.45
CA SER A 54 9.44 -26.36 6.19
C SER A 54 9.76 -25.61 7.49
N HIS A 55 10.70 -24.67 7.43
CA HIS A 55 11.01 -23.78 8.56
C HIS A 55 10.12 -22.53 8.59
N HIS A 56 9.23 -22.35 7.61
CA HIS A 56 8.43 -21.15 7.49
C HIS A 56 7.20 -21.19 8.38
N LYS A 57 6.99 -20.11 9.14
CA LYS A 57 5.80 -19.93 9.95
C LYS A 57 4.61 -19.53 9.08
N LEU A 58 3.39 -19.81 9.54
CA LEU A 58 2.14 -19.40 8.88
C LEU A 58 2.15 -17.96 8.37
N ASN A 59 2.57 -17.01 9.21
CA ASN A 59 2.62 -15.59 8.83
C ASN A 59 3.61 -15.33 7.69
N ALA A 60 4.74 -16.03 7.64
CA ALA A 60 5.72 -15.87 6.58
C ALA A 60 5.16 -16.39 5.24
N VAL A 61 4.49 -17.55 5.27
CA VAL A 61 3.85 -18.14 4.09
C VAL A 61 2.73 -17.23 3.57
N MET A 62 1.88 -16.70 4.45
CA MET A 62 0.80 -15.79 4.04
C MET A 62 1.33 -14.46 3.51
N THR A 63 2.29 -13.84 4.20
CA THR A 63 2.96 -12.63 3.70
C THR A 63 3.58 -12.88 2.34
N ARG A 64 4.19 -14.05 2.13
CA ARG A 64 4.78 -14.41 0.84
C ARG A 64 3.71 -14.58 -0.24
N LYS A 65 2.59 -15.23 0.08
CA LYS A 65 1.45 -15.39 -0.81
C LYS A 65 0.90 -14.03 -1.26
N ASP A 66 0.74 -13.09 -0.33
CA ASP A 66 0.22 -11.76 -0.63
C ASP A 66 1.19 -10.95 -1.50
N ILE A 67 2.50 -11.03 -1.22
CA ILE A 67 3.53 -10.43 -2.09
C ILE A 67 3.48 -11.03 -3.49
N LEU A 68 3.36 -12.35 -3.63
CA LEU A 68 3.26 -13.00 -4.94
C LEU A 68 2.02 -12.54 -5.70
N GLN A 69 0.87 -12.45 -5.03
CA GLN A 69 -0.38 -11.98 -5.63
C GLN A 69 -0.26 -10.53 -6.13
N ASN A 70 0.23 -9.63 -5.29
CA ASN A 70 0.42 -8.22 -5.65
C ASN A 70 1.42 -8.06 -6.80
N SER A 71 2.50 -8.84 -6.76
CA SER A 71 3.52 -8.83 -7.81
C SER A 71 2.98 -9.36 -9.13
N TYR A 72 2.14 -10.39 -9.11
CA TYR A 72 1.47 -10.90 -10.30
C TYR A 72 0.55 -9.86 -10.92
N VAL A 73 -0.31 -9.21 -10.11
CA VAL A 73 -1.21 -8.16 -10.60
C VAL A 73 -0.43 -7.03 -11.27
N TYR A 74 0.65 -6.57 -10.63
CA TYR A 74 1.51 -5.53 -11.18
C TYR A 74 2.18 -5.92 -12.50
N ILE A 75 2.76 -7.13 -12.57
CA ILE A 75 3.41 -7.60 -13.80
C ILE A 75 2.38 -7.79 -14.92
N ARG A 76 1.18 -8.28 -14.60
CA ARG A 76 0.10 -8.46 -15.56
C ARG A 76 -0.40 -7.12 -16.11
N SER A 77 -0.60 -6.11 -15.26
CA SER A 77 -0.97 -4.76 -15.72
C SER A 77 0.14 -4.15 -16.56
N PHE A 78 1.40 -4.31 -16.16
CA PHE A 78 2.54 -3.86 -16.95
C PHE A 78 2.57 -4.51 -18.35
N ARG A 79 2.28 -5.81 -18.45
CA ARG A 79 2.21 -6.47 -19.77
C ARG A 79 0.99 -6.05 -20.61
N GLY A 80 -0.09 -5.61 -19.97
CA GLY A 80 -1.33 -5.18 -20.62
C GLY A 80 -1.23 -3.82 -21.33
N ASP A 81 -0.33 -2.94 -20.87
CA ASP A 81 -0.21 -1.56 -21.34
C ASP A 81 1.10 -1.31 -22.11
N PRO A 82 1.24 -1.77 -23.37
CA PRO A 82 2.47 -1.62 -24.15
C PRO A 82 2.82 -0.15 -24.44
N ASP A 83 1.81 0.72 -24.55
CA ASP A 83 1.98 2.15 -24.83
C ASP A 83 2.68 2.88 -23.67
N THR A 84 2.32 2.53 -22.43
CA THR A 84 2.91 3.12 -21.22
C THR A 84 4.35 2.64 -21.01
N ASN A 85 4.64 1.41 -21.42
CA ASN A 85 5.89 0.73 -21.11
C ASN A 85 6.89 0.75 -22.27
N GLY A 86 6.60 1.50 -23.34
CA GLY A 86 7.48 1.64 -24.49
C GLY A 86 7.74 0.32 -25.22
N GLY A 87 6.83 -0.65 -25.13
CA GLY A 87 6.96 -1.98 -25.73
C GLY A 87 8.03 -2.88 -25.09
N VAL A 88 8.53 -2.55 -23.90
CA VAL A 88 9.56 -3.36 -23.23
C VAL A 88 8.95 -4.59 -22.56
N GLU A 89 9.51 -5.76 -22.83
CA GLU A 89 9.09 -7.01 -22.20
C GLU A 89 9.62 -7.11 -20.76
N TRP A 90 8.72 -7.36 -19.81
CA TRP A 90 9.05 -7.39 -18.37
C TRP A 90 10.17 -8.38 -18.01
N PHE A 91 10.13 -9.60 -18.56
CA PHE A 91 11.10 -10.66 -18.25
C PHE A 91 12.44 -10.50 -18.97
N ALA A 92 12.50 -9.66 -20.01
CA ALA A 92 13.74 -9.29 -20.67
C ALA A 92 14.53 -8.21 -19.89
N LEU A 93 13.87 -7.52 -18.94
CA LEU A 93 14.51 -6.50 -18.12
C LEU A 93 15.52 -7.11 -17.12
N PRO A 94 16.64 -6.42 -16.86
CA PRO A 94 17.53 -6.76 -15.75
C PRO A 94 16.78 -6.74 -14.40
N THR A 95 17.15 -7.63 -13.48
CA THR A 95 16.52 -7.70 -12.14
C THR A 95 16.73 -6.41 -11.32
N SER A 96 17.74 -5.59 -11.64
CA SER A 96 17.90 -4.25 -11.05
C SER A 96 16.74 -3.33 -11.42
N ASP A 97 16.35 -3.37 -12.69
CA ASP A 97 15.40 -2.43 -13.29
C ASP A 97 13.98 -2.84 -12.92
N GLN A 98 13.71 -4.15 -12.94
CA GLN A 98 12.47 -4.71 -12.37
C GLN A 98 12.25 -4.24 -10.93
N ARG A 99 13.30 -4.25 -10.09
CA ARG A 99 13.22 -3.76 -8.70
C ARG A 99 12.97 -2.26 -8.63
N ALA A 100 13.59 -1.47 -9.49
CA ALA A 100 13.39 -0.03 -9.53
C ALA A 100 11.92 0.31 -9.88
N LEU A 101 11.37 -0.34 -10.91
CA LEU A 101 9.97 -0.18 -11.34
C LEU A 101 8.98 -0.62 -10.25
N MET A 102 9.22 -1.76 -9.60
CA MET A 102 8.36 -2.22 -8.51
C MET A 102 8.40 -1.31 -7.29
N LYS A 103 9.56 -0.70 -6.99
CA LYS A 103 9.70 0.24 -5.88
C LYS A 103 8.85 1.49 -6.08
N THR A 104 8.75 1.98 -7.32
CA THR A 104 7.90 3.14 -7.65
C THR A 104 6.41 2.82 -7.61
N ALA A 105 6.01 1.58 -7.92
CA ALA A 105 4.60 1.21 -8.04
C ALA A 105 3.96 0.63 -6.76
N GLY A 106 4.71 -0.11 -5.94
CA GLY A 106 4.14 -0.86 -4.80
C GLY A 106 5.05 -1.01 -3.59
N GLY A 107 6.23 -0.37 -3.59
CA GLY A 107 7.14 -0.34 -2.46
C GLY A 107 7.53 -1.74 -1.95
N GLN A 108 7.29 -2.03 -0.67
CA GLN A 108 7.69 -3.30 -0.03
C GLN A 108 6.75 -4.48 -0.32
N HIS A 109 5.59 -4.24 -0.94
CA HIS A 109 4.56 -5.28 -1.13
C HIS A 109 4.70 -6.05 -2.44
N VAL A 110 5.70 -5.70 -3.25
CA VAL A 110 5.89 -6.20 -4.61
C VAL A 110 7.35 -6.59 -4.79
N GLN A 111 7.62 -7.75 -5.40
CA GLN A 111 8.97 -8.29 -5.59
C GLN A 111 9.16 -8.93 -6.96
N PRO A 112 10.36 -8.84 -7.54
CA PRO A 112 10.66 -9.52 -8.79
C PRO A 112 10.44 -11.02 -8.62
N MET A 113 9.83 -11.63 -9.63
CA MET A 113 9.64 -13.07 -9.72
C MET A 113 10.13 -13.57 -11.07
N GLY A 114 10.56 -14.82 -11.10
CA GLY A 114 10.92 -15.49 -12.35
C GLY A 114 9.70 -15.72 -13.24
N GLU A 115 9.94 -15.91 -14.53
CA GLU A 115 8.90 -16.16 -15.52
C GLU A 115 8.12 -17.44 -15.22
N GLY A 116 8.80 -18.52 -14.79
CA GLY A 116 8.14 -19.78 -14.42
C GLY A 116 7.12 -19.61 -13.28
N VAL A 117 7.49 -18.84 -12.25
CA VAL A 117 6.61 -18.51 -11.11
C VAL A 117 5.41 -17.68 -11.59
N PHE A 118 5.63 -16.72 -12.48
CA PHE A 118 4.57 -15.90 -13.05
C PHE A 118 3.58 -16.74 -13.87
N LEU A 119 4.07 -17.60 -14.77
CA LEU A 119 3.23 -18.47 -15.61
C LEU A 119 2.40 -19.43 -14.75
N ALA A 120 2.98 -19.96 -13.67
CA ALA A 120 2.25 -20.79 -12.72
C ALA A 120 1.11 -20.02 -12.04
N LEU A 121 1.32 -18.75 -11.67
CA LEU A 121 0.27 -17.89 -11.12
C LEU A 121 -0.81 -17.56 -12.16
N ASP A 122 -0.42 -17.20 -13.38
CA ASP A 122 -1.33 -16.86 -14.47
C ASP A 122 -2.27 -18.02 -14.82
N ALA A 123 -1.78 -19.26 -14.76
CA ALA A 123 -2.54 -20.46 -15.08
C ALA A 123 -3.80 -20.68 -14.21
N PHE A 124 -3.84 -20.17 -12.97
CA PHE A 124 -5.03 -20.29 -12.11
C PHE A 124 -5.62 -18.95 -11.69
N LEU A 125 -4.83 -17.90 -11.43
CA LEU A 125 -5.34 -16.56 -11.12
C LEU A 125 -5.90 -15.87 -12.35
N GLY A 126 -5.32 -16.10 -13.54
CA GLY A 126 -5.85 -15.57 -14.79
C GLY A 126 -7.27 -16.05 -15.07
N LYS A 127 -7.59 -17.30 -14.68
CA LYS A 127 -8.94 -17.87 -14.79
C LYS A 127 -9.93 -17.24 -13.82
N GLU A 128 -9.49 -16.96 -12.59
CA GLU A 128 -10.34 -16.33 -11.56
C GLU A 128 -10.66 -14.87 -11.90
N LEU A 129 -9.68 -14.13 -12.43
CA LEU A 129 -9.88 -12.76 -12.91
C LEU A 129 -10.80 -12.70 -14.13
N ALA A 130 -10.55 -13.53 -15.15
CA ALA A 130 -11.39 -13.57 -16.35
C ALA A 130 -12.85 -13.95 -16.03
N ALA A 131 -13.06 -14.92 -15.13
CA ALA A 131 -14.41 -15.29 -14.69
C ALA A 131 -15.14 -14.17 -13.93
N THR A 132 -14.39 -13.25 -13.31
CA THR A 132 -14.97 -12.10 -12.61
C THR A 132 -15.41 -11.03 -13.62
N GLU A 133 -14.58 -10.72 -14.60
CA GLU A 133 -14.88 -9.74 -15.67
C GLU A 133 -16.11 -10.15 -16.51
N GLU A 134 -16.28 -11.44 -16.82
CA GLU A 134 -17.47 -11.93 -17.53
C GLU A 134 -18.75 -11.81 -16.70
N SER A 135 -18.67 -11.89 -15.37
CA SER A 135 -19.84 -11.79 -14.49
C SER A 135 -20.31 -10.35 -14.25
N GLU A 136 -19.42 -9.36 -14.36
CA GLU A 136 -19.78 -7.95 -14.22
C GLU A 136 -20.41 -7.39 -15.51
N ALA A 137 -19.95 -7.84 -16.69
CA ALA A 137 -20.50 -7.43 -17.97
C ALA A 137 -21.97 -7.86 -18.21
N GLU A 138 -22.42 -8.96 -17.57
CA GLU A 138 -23.83 -9.40 -17.65
C GLU A 138 -24.74 -8.69 -16.64
N SER A 139 -24.20 -8.01 -15.62
CA SER A 139 -25.01 -7.39 -14.56
C SER A 139 -25.37 -5.91 -14.82
N GLU A 140 -24.80 -5.26 -15.84
CA GLU A 140 -25.14 -3.87 -16.19
C GLU A 140 -26.38 -3.72 -17.10
N SER A 141 -27.00 -4.82 -17.56
CA SER A 141 -28.14 -4.75 -18.49
C SER A 141 -29.53 -4.72 -17.83
N SER A 142 -29.67 -4.82 -16.50
CA SER A 142 -31.01 -4.95 -15.89
C SER A 142 -31.09 -4.54 -14.42
N GLN A 143 -30.99 -3.23 -14.09
CA GLN A 143 -31.64 -2.74 -12.85
C GLN A 143 -31.91 -1.23 -12.84
N THR A 144 -32.99 -0.81 -13.50
CA THR A 144 -33.73 0.39 -13.09
C THR A 144 -34.89 -0.04 -12.19
N THR A 145 -34.68 -0.03 -10.88
CA THR A 145 -35.79 -0.03 -9.93
C THR A 145 -35.53 1.05 -8.89
N GLU A 146 -36.35 2.08 -8.98
CA GLU A 146 -36.54 3.14 -8.02
C GLU A 146 -36.90 2.52 -6.65
N THR A 147 -36.07 2.77 -5.64
CA THR A 147 -36.45 2.52 -4.25
C THR A 147 -35.99 3.69 -3.40
N ASP A 148 -36.90 4.67 -3.29
CA ASP A 148 -36.93 5.66 -2.23
C ASP A 148 -36.94 4.96 -0.86
N GLY A 149 -36.09 5.40 0.06
CA GLY A 149 -35.95 4.72 1.36
C GLY A 149 -34.92 5.35 2.30
N SER A 150 -35.15 6.61 2.64
CA SER A 150 -34.49 7.36 3.72
C SER A 150 -34.58 6.65 5.10
N SER A 151 -33.44 6.43 5.78
CA SER A 151 -33.28 6.41 7.25
C SER A 151 -31.78 6.23 7.56
N SER A 152 -30.97 7.24 7.86
CA SER A 152 -30.94 8.11 9.06
C SER A 152 -30.94 7.36 10.39
N GLU A 153 -29.75 6.95 10.84
CA GLU A 153 -29.31 6.84 12.24
C GLU A 153 -27.79 6.59 12.16
N GLY A 154 -26.91 7.43 12.68
CA GLY A 154 -26.93 7.95 14.03
C GLY A 154 -25.66 7.42 14.70
N ASP A 155 -24.62 8.23 14.67
CA ASP A 155 -23.74 8.54 15.80
C ASP A 155 -23.51 7.42 16.83
N LYS A 156 -22.26 6.89 16.88
CA LYS A 156 -21.60 6.33 18.09
C LYS A 156 -20.27 5.67 17.73
N TYR A 157 -19.18 6.41 17.82
CA TYR A 157 -17.92 5.85 18.33
C TYR A 157 -17.08 6.94 19.00
N GLU A 158 -17.52 7.29 20.21
CA GLU A 158 -16.71 7.94 21.23
C GLU A 158 -15.93 6.85 22.00
N LYS A 159 -14.68 7.18 22.39
CA LYS A 159 -13.88 6.56 23.46
C LYS A 159 -13.59 5.06 23.37
N VAL A 160 -12.33 4.72 23.03
CA VAL A 160 -11.45 3.96 23.96
C VAL A 160 -9.98 4.37 23.72
N VAL A 161 -9.50 5.34 24.51
CA VAL A 161 -8.08 5.51 24.81
C VAL A 161 -7.82 4.88 26.17
N ARG A 162 -6.63 4.31 26.34
CA ARG A 162 -5.94 3.88 27.58
C ARG A 162 -5.97 2.38 27.86
N GLN A 163 -4.95 1.68 27.39
CA GLN A 163 -4.25 0.72 28.24
C GLN A 163 -2.73 0.94 28.16
N LYS A 164 -2.22 1.53 29.24
CA LYS A 164 -0.80 1.60 29.58
C LYS A 164 -0.27 0.16 29.70
N LYS A 165 0.71 -0.23 28.89
CA LYS A 165 1.52 -1.42 29.17
C LYS A 165 2.88 -0.99 29.70
N LYS A 166 3.15 -1.49 30.91
CA LYS A 166 4.30 -1.18 31.74
C LYS A 166 5.59 -1.72 31.12
N VAL A 167 6.61 -0.90 31.26
CA VAL A 167 8.04 -1.15 31.12
C VAL A 167 8.42 -2.47 31.82
N ALA A 168 9.12 -3.35 31.11
CA ALA A 168 9.86 -4.46 31.69
C ALA A 168 11.36 -4.19 31.50
N THR A 169 12.06 -4.23 32.62
CA THR A 169 13.47 -3.93 32.81
C THR A 169 14.38 -4.97 32.15
N VAL A 170 15.32 -4.49 31.33
CA VAL A 170 16.41 -5.29 30.76
C VAL A 170 17.44 -5.59 31.85
N LYS A 171 17.65 -6.88 32.15
CA LYS A 171 18.76 -7.34 32.98
C LYS A 171 20.03 -7.45 32.14
N LYS A 172 21.08 -6.81 32.66
CA LYS A 172 22.48 -6.83 32.19
C LYS A 172 23.06 -8.25 32.15
N ALA A 173 23.79 -8.57 31.08
CA ALA A 173 24.83 -9.59 31.09
C ALA A 173 26.09 -9.03 30.40
N LYS A 174 27.21 -9.10 31.13
CA LYS A 174 28.57 -8.68 30.75
C LYS A 174 29.18 -9.68 29.75
N LYS A 175 29.92 -9.23 28.71
CA LYS A 175 31.40 -9.28 28.51
C LYS A 175 31.68 -9.84 27.07
N PRO A 176 32.89 -9.77 26.47
CA PRO A 176 34.02 -8.84 26.59
C PRO A 176 34.40 -8.12 25.27
N ARG A 177 35.28 -7.14 25.45
CA ARG A 177 36.17 -6.44 24.49
C ARG A 177 36.61 -7.28 23.28
N ASN A 178 36.58 -6.68 22.10
CA ASN A 178 37.70 -6.81 21.17
C ASN A 178 37.92 -5.51 20.38
N ALA A 179 39.19 -5.11 20.32
CA ALA A 179 39.66 -3.84 19.79
C ALA A 179 40.21 -4.01 18.37
N SER A 180 39.89 -3.07 17.49
CA SER A 180 40.69 -2.62 16.32
C SER A 180 39.88 -1.53 15.61
N ARG A 181 40.12 -0.23 15.83
CA ARG A 181 41.14 0.64 15.21
C ARG A 181 41.19 0.56 13.67
N SER A 182 40.57 1.55 13.02
CA SER A 182 40.84 2.06 11.66
C SER A 182 39.89 3.26 11.42
N ARG A 183 40.15 4.47 11.92
CA ARG A 183 40.94 5.59 11.33
C ARG A 183 40.92 5.70 9.79
N ARG A 184 39.96 6.47 9.27
CA ARG A 184 40.01 7.36 8.07
C ARG A 184 38.95 8.44 8.34
N GLU A 185 39.24 9.69 8.69
CA GLU A 185 39.87 10.80 7.94
C GLU A 185 39.28 11.01 6.52
N ALA A 186 38.31 11.94 6.45
CA ALA A 186 37.98 12.86 5.34
C ALA A 186 36.88 13.80 5.89
N GLN A 187 37.20 15.04 6.29
CA GLN A 187 37.29 16.26 5.50
C GLN A 187 36.01 16.67 4.76
N ASP A 188 35.47 17.80 5.24
CA ASP A 188 34.94 18.96 4.51
C ASP A 188 33.77 18.79 3.52
N ASN A 189 32.67 19.48 3.84
CA ASN A 189 32.14 20.66 3.11
C ASN A 189 30.63 20.83 3.39
N SER A 190 30.25 21.99 3.96
CA SER A 190 29.51 23.06 3.25
C SER A 190 27.99 22.84 3.28
N ALA A 191 27.28 23.59 4.12
CA ALA A 191 26.50 24.76 3.70
C ALA A 191 25.44 24.39 2.64
N LEU A 192 24.19 24.23 3.10
CA LEU A 192 23.04 24.18 2.22
C LEU A 192 21.99 25.16 2.75
N GLU A 193 21.65 26.08 1.86
CA GLU A 193 20.91 27.31 2.07
C GLU A 193 19.45 27.10 2.46
N GLU A 194 18.94 28.13 3.11
CA GLU A 194 17.53 28.42 3.33
C GLU A 194 16.88 28.75 1.98
N ASP A 195 16.24 27.76 1.34
CA ASP A 195 15.43 28.00 0.14
C ASP A 195 14.06 28.56 0.57
N SER A 196 14.02 29.90 0.62
CA SER A 196 12.83 30.70 0.78
C SER A 196 11.88 30.49 -0.40
N GLY A 197 10.62 30.24 -0.09
CA GLY A 197 9.57 30.12 -1.09
C GLY A 197 9.44 31.38 -1.95
N GLU A 198 9.28 31.17 -3.24
CA GLU A 198 8.69 32.16 -4.12
C GLU A 198 7.62 31.51 -5.01
N ILE A 199 6.39 31.88 -4.67
CA ILE A 199 5.16 31.64 -5.38
C ILE A 199 5.23 32.44 -6.69
N LEU A 200 5.37 31.78 -7.83
CA LEU A 200 5.18 32.40 -9.14
C LEU A 200 4.04 31.71 -9.91
N SER A 201 2.88 32.37 -9.79
CA SER A 201 1.79 32.57 -10.73
C SER A 201 1.81 31.80 -12.06
N PRO A 202 0.75 31.03 -12.38
CA PRO A 202 0.51 30.63 -13.76
C PRO A 202 -0.05 31.82 -14.54
N LYS A 203 0.79 32.28 -15.46
CA LYS A 203 0.55 33.26 -16.51
C LYS A 203 -0.62 32.85 -17.39
N GLU A 204 -1.54 33.80 -17.53
CA GLU A 204 -2.68 33.83 -18.43
C GLU A 204 -2.32 33.69 -19.92
N GLU A 205 -3.37 33.34 -20.68
CA GLU A 205 -3.61 33.68 -22.09
C GLU A 205 -2.89 32.89 -23.21
N GLY A 206 -3.55 31.79 -23.61
CA GLY A 206 -3.39 31.12 -24.89
C GLY A 206 -4.73 30.96 -25.60
N ARG A 207 -5.22 32.04 -26.22
CA ARG A 207 -6.51 32.15 -26.90
C ARG A 207 -6.49 31.45 -28.27
N ALA A 208 -6.88 30.19 -28.34
CA ALA A 208 -7.13 29.50 -29.62
C ALA A 208 -8.62 29.57 -30.02
N LYS A 209 -8.89 30.20 -31.17
CA LYS A 209 -10.20 30.33 -31.79
C LYS A 209 -10.48 29.16 -32.76
N ALA A 210 -11.78 28.89 -32.94
CA ALA A 210 -12.44 28.12 -34.01
C ALA A 210 -12.45 26.59 -33.82
N LYS A 211 -13.52 25.83 -34.13
CA LYS A 211 -14.70 26.08 -35.00
C LYS A 211 -15.81 25.12 -34.52
N ARG A 212 -16.87 25.62 -33.85
CA ARG A 212 -17.99 24.79 -33.38
C ARG A 212 -18.89 24.43 -34.57
N ARG A 213 -19.02 23.13 -34.88
CA ARG A 213 -20.11 22.59 -35.72
C ARG A 213 -21.42 22.78 -34.95
N ARG A 214 -22.35 23.52 -35.56
CA ARG A 214 -23.75 23.62 -35.14
C ARG A 214 -24.39 22.25 -35.38
N VAL A 215 -24.59 21.49 -34.30
CA VAL A 215 -25.47 20.31 -34.32
C VAL A 215 -26.78 20.73 -33.67
N ALA A 216 -27.88 20.41 -34.33
CA ALA A 216 -29.22 20.84 -33.97
C ALA A 216 -29.59 20.40 -32.54
N ALA A 217 -30.20 21.32 -31.80
CA ALA A 217 -30.65 21.11 -30.43
C ALA A 217 -31.82 20.10 -30.39
N PRO A 218 -31.74 19.04 -29.57
CA PRO A 218 -32.91 18.23 -29.25
C PRO A 218 -33.88 19.02 -28.36
N LYS A 219 -35.17 18.92 -28.66
CA LYS A 219 -36.26 19.58 -27.94
C LYS A 219 -36.26 19.13 -26.46
N LYS A 220 -36.13 20.08 -25.56
CA LYS A 220 -36.20 19.88 -24.10
C LYS A 220 -37.62 19.48 -23.69
N THR A 221 -37.76 18.31 -23.08
CA THR A 221 -38.91 17.93 -22.27
C THR A 221 -38.78 18.56 -20.88
N PRO A 222 -39.70 19.45 -20.46
CA PRO A 222 -39.57 20.19 -19.21
C PRO A 222 -40.19 19.38 -18.06
N SER A 223 -39.40 18.59 -17.33
CA SER A 223 -39.84 18.07 -16.01
C SER A 223 -38.75 17.36 -15.18
N SER A 224 -37.69 16.78 -15.77
CA SER A 224 -36.71 15.96 -15.03
C SER A 224 -35.41 16.67 -14.64
N ASP A 225 -35.09 17.81 -15.26
CA ASP A 225 -33.79 18.49 -15.10
C ASP A 225 -33.57 19.08 -13.69
N LEU A 226 -34.64 19.41 -12.97
CA LEU A 226 -34.52 19.96 -11.62
C LEU A 226 -33.99 18.93 -10.62
N ASN A 227 -34.33 17.66 -10.80
CA ASN A 227 -33.92 16.60 -9.87
C ASN A 227 -32.43 16.22 -10.07
N VAL A 228 -31.96 16.22 -11.32
CA VAL A 228 -30.55 15.93 -11.64
C VAL A 228 -29.62 17.02 -11.10
N ASN A 229 -30.02 18.29 -11.19
CA ASN A 229 -29.21 19.39 -10.67
C ASN A 229 -29.08 19.35 -9.14
N VAL A 230 -30.16 19.00 -8.42
CA VAL A 230 -30.12 18.84 -6.96
C VAL A 230 -29.20 17.69 -6.54
N ILE A 231 -29.22 16.57 -7.28
CA ILE A 231 -28.32 15.43 -7.01
C ILE A 231 -26.86 15.83 -7.26
N LEU A 232 -26.58 16.50 -8.37
CA LEU A 232 -25.23 16.97 -8.70
C LEU A 232 -24.70 17.96 -7.67
N GLU A 233 -25.53 18.91 -7.24
CA GLU A 233 -25.16 19.90 -6.22
C GLU A 233 -24.84 19.21 -4.90
N ARG A 234 -25.68 18.27 -4.46
CA ARG A 234 -25.43 17.47 -3.24
C ARG A 234 -24.14 16.65 -3.33
N GLN A 235 -23.88 16.00 -4.46
CA GLN A 235 -22.65 15.23 -4.67
C GLN A 235 -21.41 16.14 -4.67
N SER A 236 -21.51 17.32 -5.29
CA SER A 236 -20.42 18.30 -5.30
C SER A 236 -20.10 18.83 -3.90
N GLN A 237 -21.13 19.05 -3.07
CA GLN A 237 -20.96 19.49 -1.69
C GLN A 237 -20.28 18.42 -0.83
N VAL A 238 -20.72 17.16 -0.94
CA VAL A 238 -20.09 16.03 -0.23
C VAL A 238 -18.62 15.87 -0.63
N LEU A 239 -18.31 16.04 -1.92
CA LEU A 239 -16.93 15.98 -2.40
C LEU A 239 -16.09 17.15 -1.88
N ALA A 240 -16.64 18.37 -1.85
CA ALA A 240 -15.96 19.53 -1.29
C ALA A 240 -15.64 19.33 0.20
N GLU A 241 -16.62 18.91 1.00
CA GLU A 241 -16.42 18.62 2.43
C GLU A 241 -15.36 17.52 2.66
N PHE A 242 -15.34 16.49 1.80
CA PHE A 242 -14.33 15.45 1.87
C PHE A 242 -12.91 15.98 1.58
N LEU A 243 -12.78 16.85 0.57
CA LEU A 243 -11.50 17.46 0.21
C LEU A 243 -10.99 18.40 1.30
N ASP A 244 -11.87 19.21 1.90
CA ASP A 244 -11.53 20.10 3.02
C ASP A 244 -11.09 19.29 4.24
N LYS A 245 -11.84 18.25 4.60
CA LYS A 245 -11.46 17.35 5.70
C LYS A 245 -10.10 16.70 5.47
N ARG A 246 -9.79 16.30 4.23
CA ARG A 246 -8.48 15.71 3.88
C ARG A 246 -7.35 16.74 3.83
N ALA A 247 -7.66 18.00 3.54
CA ALA A 247 -6.70 19.10 3.66
C ALA A 247 -6.38 19.37 5.14
N GLU A 248 -7.39 19.46 6.00
CA GLU A 248 -7.22 19.60 7.46
C GLU A 248 -6.44 18.43 8.09
N GLU A 249 -6.67 17.21 7.62
CA GLU A 249 -5.95 16.04 8.13
C GLU A 249 -4.44 16.15 7.83
N ARG A 250 -4.07 16.58 6.61
CA ARG A 250 -2.67 16.80 6.23
C ARG A 250 -2.02 17.93 7.02
N THR A 251 -2.74 19.02 7.29
CA THR A 251 -2.18 20.12 8.10
C THR A 251 -1.97 19.68 9.55
N ARG A 252 -2.89 18.93 10.14
CA ARG A 252 -2.73 18.35 11.50
C ARG A 252 -1.57 17.37 11.58
N GLU A 253 -1.37 16.53 10.55
CA GLU A 253 -0.23 15.61 10.50
C GLU A 253 1.11 16.37 10.42
N HIS A 254 1.17 17.41 9.60
CA HIS A 254 2.36 18.26 9.48
C HIS A 254 2.66 18.99 10.80
N GLU A 255 1.65 19.52 11.46
CA GLU A 255 1.78 20.18 12.77
C GLU A 255 2.31 19.20 13.83
N ARG A 256 1.80 17.97 13.87
CA ARG A 256 2.32 16.93 14.78
C ARG A 256 3.78 16.59 14.50
N SER A 257 4.16 16.48 13.23
CA SER A 257 5.55 16.22 12.84
C SER A 257 6.49 17.36 13.25
N GLN A 258 6.03 18.62 13.19
CA GLN A 258 6.79 19.76 13.69
C GLN A 258 6.93 19.71 15.22
N GLN A 259 5.83 19.43 15.94
CA GLN A 259 5.87 19.31 17.40
C GLN A 259 6.82 18.20 17.88
N GLU A 260 6.87 17.07 17.17
CA GLU A 260 7.81 15.98 17.47
C GLU A 260 9.26 16.41 17.27
N ARG A 261 9.58 17.09 16.14
CA ARG A 261 10.92 17.63 15.89
C ARG A 261 11.35 18.65 16.94
N ASP A 262 10.46 19.54 17.34
CA ASP A 262 10.73 20.53 18.38
C ASP A 262 10.94 19.87 19.75
N ALA A 263 10.18 18.81 20.06
CA ALA A 263 10.35 18.05 21.29
C ALA A 263 11.70 17.31 21.32
N ASP A 264 12.08 16.68 20.21
CA ASP A 264 13.38 16.03 20.07
C ASP A 264 14.53 17.04 20.17
N GLN A 265 14.42 18.18 19.50
CA GLN A 265 15.43 19.24 19.57
C GLN A 265 15.60 19.75 21.01
N LYS A 266 14.49 19.97 21.74
CA LYS A 266 14.53 20.35 23.16
C LYS A 266 15.16 19.28 24.02
N PHE A 267 14.85 18.01 23.78
CA PHE A 267 15.44 16.89 24.51
C PHE A 267 16.96 16.86 24.33
N TRP A 268 17.44 16.94 23.09
CA TRP A 268 18.87 16.96 22.79
C TRP A 268 19.59 18.19 23.34
N ALA A 269 18.94 19.36 23.32
CA ALA A 269 19.51 20.57 23.91
C ALA A 269 19.70 20.43 25.43
N VAL A 270 18.72 19.85 26.12
CA VAL A 270 18.80 19.58 27.57
C VAL A 270 19.89 18.57 27.88
N GLU A 271 19.98 17.47 27.11
CA GLU A 271 21.00 16.44 27.34
C GLU A 271 22.40 16.96 27.09
N THR A 272 22.60 17.71 26.00
CA THR A 272 23.89 18.36 25.69
C THR A 272 24.28 19.37 26.77
N ALA A 273 23.32 20.09 27.35
CA ALA A 273 23.59 21.02 28.44
C ALA A 273 24.05 20.28 29.72
N LYS A 274 23.46 19.12 30.04
CA LYS A 274 23.92 18.27 31.15
C LYS A 274 25.33 17.75 30.91
N ASP A 275 25.63 17.25 29.72
CA ASP A 275 26.96 16.76 29.38
C ASP A 275 28.02 17.87 29.51
N ARG A 276 27.69 19.10 29.06
CA ARG A 276 28.55 20.27 29.26
C ARG A 276 28.73 20.63 30.73
N ALA A 277 27.70 20.48 31.55
CA ALA A 277 27.79 20.73 33.00
C ALA A 277 28.71 19.70 33.69
N LEU A 278 28.54 18.41 33.40
CA LEU A 278 29.40 17.34 33.91
C LEU A 278 30.86 17.54 33.51
N LEU A 279 31.11 17.96 32.26
CA LEU A 279 32.47 18.28 31.81
C LEU A 279 33.05 19.46 32.60
N ARG A 280 32.27 20.52 32.86
CA ARG A 280 32.74 21.63 33.69
C ARG A 280 33.12 21.17 35.09
N GLU A 281 32.25 20.40 35.74
CA GLU A 281 32.51 19.86 37.09
C GLU A 281 33.83 19.05 37.13
N LEU A 282 34.04 18.16 36.15
CA LEU A 282 35.26 17.34 36.05
C LEU A 282 36.57 18.15 35.90
N PHE A 283 36.51 19.34 35.29
CA PHE A 283 37.69 20.17 35.02
C PHE A 283 37.84 21.35 35.98
N THR A 284 36.93 21.56 36.94
CA THR A 284 37.01 22.65 37.93
C THR A 284 37.44 22.22 39.34
N GLU A 285 37.67 20.92 39.59
CA GLU A 285 38.05 20.40 40.91
C GLU A 285 39.59 20.29 41.15
N GLU A 286 40.42 21.01 40.39
CA GLU A 286 41.87 21.18 40.65
C GLU A 286 42.18 22.48 41.40
#